data_AF-A0ABD2G9K5-F1
#
_entry.id   AF-A0ABD2G9K5-F1
#
_cell.length_a   1.000
_cell.length_b   1.000
_cell.length_c   1.000
_cell.angle_alpha   90.00
_cell.angle_beta   90.00
_cell.angle_gamma   90.00
#
_symmetry.space_group_name_H-M   'P 1'
#
loop_
_entity.id
_entity.type
_entity.pdbx_description
1 polymer ?
#
loop_
_entity_poly.entity_id
_entity_poly.type
_entity_poly.pdbx_seq_one_letter_code
_entity_poly.pdbx_strand_id
1 'polypeptide(L)'
;MEHGSPAAIKSDLEKDSDSGSSSAADSSSLDLNLSISSFLSKSKDEGSVSMQESRRQKKTLKKTRKFMVDGVEVSVTTSKIVTDNDTKSEELRFLRRQELRELRLLQKEEQRAQQQLSNKLQQQREQIFRRFEQETAAKKRQYDQEVENLEKKQKQTIERLEQDHTSRLRDEAKRIKADQDKELSKFQNMMKNRKKEAKEEVGQSPKHMRKELMRRIKEDLSLLKTAEAVAQVMIQSFQLSSCALFNAQMQDEQEFLQKQQQELDVALKKIIQQHKLEITTIEKDCLNHKQQLMRAREAAMWELEERHLQEKHQLLKQQLKDQYFLQRHQLLKRHEKEMEQMHRYNQRLVEEMKNKQNQERVRLPKIQRSEAKTRMAMFKKSLRITATASVTVEQERERIKQFAAQEDKRQKNERLHQHQKHENQMRDLQLQCDSNIRELQELQNEKCHLLIEHETQKLKELDEEHSQEIKEWREKLRPRKKALEDEFTRKLQEQEVFFKMSGESECLNPSTQSRVSKFYPIPNLYNSGL
;
A
#
# COMPACT_ATOMS: atom_id res chain seq x y z
N MET A 1 -25.75 8.36 26.08
CA MET A 1 -26.63 9.13 25.19
C MET A 1 -25.98 9.08 23.81
N GLU A 2 -26.27 8.11 22.94
CA GLU A 2 -27.59 7.70 22.38
C GLU A 2 -28.16 8.78 21.45
N HIS A 3 -28.53 8.51 20.19
CA HIS A 3 -28.43 7.30 19.33
C HIS A 3 -27.77 7.71 17.98
N GLY A 4 -27.59 6.90 16.92
CA GLY A 4 -27.95 5.50 16.61
C GLY A 4 -27.70 5.22 15.11
N SER A 5 -27.67 3.95 14.69
CA SER A 5 -27.57 3.52 13.27
C SER A 5 -28.67 2.47 12.99
N PRO A 6 -29.12 2.25 11.73
CA PRO A 6 -28.56 1.10 10.99
C PRO A 6 -28.59 1.13 9.42
N ALA A 7 -27.68 0.34 8.85
CA ALA A 7 -27.76 -0.57 7.68
C ALA A 7 -28.64 -0.30 6.42
N ALA A 8 -27.95 -0.09 5.28
CA ALA A 8 -27.91 -0.88 4.03
C ALA A 8 -29.13 -1.67 3.44
N ILE A 9 -29.24 -1.68 2.09
CA ILE A 9 -29.87 -2.73 1.24
C ILE A 9 -29.31 -2.69 -0.22
N LYS A 10 -29.66 -3.69 -1.05
CA LYS A 10 -29.15 -4.00 -2.41
C LYS A 10 -30.29 -4.03 -3.47
N SER A 11 -30.11 -4.04 -4.81
CA SER A 11 -28.95 -3.90 -5.72
C SER A 11 -29.40 -3.19 -7.04
N ASP A 12 -29.32 -3.59 -8.33
CA ASP A 12 -28.67 -4.69 -9.09
C ASP A 12 -28.63 -4.43 -10.63
N LEU A 13 -27.97 -5.33 -11.39
CA LEU A 13 -28.05 -5.63 -12.86
C LEU A 13 -28.11 -4.46 -13.89
N GLU A 14 -27.06 -4.23 -14.71
CA GLU A 14 -26.59 -4.98 -15.91
C GLU A 14 -27.22 -4.57 -17.25
N LYS A 15 -26.37 -4.23 -18.24
CA LYS A 15 -26.56 -4.65 -19.64
C LYS A 15 -25.28 -4.53 -20.46
N ASP A 16 -24.81 -5.64 -21.02
CA ASP A 16 -23.66 -5.68 -21.93
C ASP A 16 -23.97 -5.18 -23.35
N SER A 17 -22.91 -4.82 -24.07
CA SER A 17 -22.81 -4.99 -25.54
C SER A 17 -21.33 -5.01 -25.93
N ASP A 18 -20.77 -6.21 -26.07
CA ASP A 18 -19.39 -6.45 -26.52
C ASP A 18 -19.30 -6.53 -28.06
N SER A 19 -18.18 -6.05 -28.62
CA SER A 19 -17.69 -6.29 -29.99
C SER A 19 -16.41 -5.49 -30.24
N GLY A 20 -15.26 -6.14 -30.10
CA GLY A 20 -13.96 -5.54 -30.43
C GLY A 20 -13.54 -5.73 -31.89
N SER A 21 -12.51 -4.99 -32.31
CA SER A 21 -11.59 -5.39 -33.38
C SER A 21 -10.22 -4.77 -33.15
N SER A 22 -9.16 -5.35 -33.73
CA SER A 22 -7.76 -5.08 -33.40
C SER A 22 -6.98 -4.39 -34.53
N SER A 23 -5.85 -3.80 -34.13
CA SER A 23 -4.64 -3.60 -34.96
C SER A 23 -4.76 -2.89 -36.31
N ALA A 24 -4.34 -1.63 -36.36
CA ALA A 24 -3.19 -1.21 -37.18
C ALA A 24 -2.72 0.19 -36.76
N ALA A 25 -1.46 0.53 -37.05
CA ALA A 25 -1.03 1.91 -37.18
C ALA A 25 -1.15 2.33 -38.65
N ASP A 26 -1.50 3.59 -38.92
CA ASP A 26 -0.64 4.40 -39.78
C ASP A 26 -0.86 5.91 -39.60
N SER A 27 -0.02 6.71 -40.25
CA SER A 27 0.03 8.17 -40.22
C SER A 27 -1.09 8.85 -41.02
N SER A 28 -1.77 9.81 -40.40
CA SER A 28 -2.31 10.97 -41.11
C SER A 28 -2.43 12.18 -40.18
N SER A 29 -1.66 13.26 -40.43
CA SER A 29 -1.99 14.58 -39.87
C SER A 29 -3.32 15.05 -40.45
N LEU A 30 -4.19 15.57 -39.59
CA LEU A 30 -5.35 16.37 -39.98
C LEU A 30 -5.27 17.74 -39.31
N ASP A 31 -4.33 18.55 -39.80
CA ASP A 31 -4.25 19.97 -39.48
C ASP A 31 -5.58 20.67 -39.82
N LEU A 32 -6.38 20.97 -38.80
CA LEU A 32 -7.51 21.90 -38.90
C LEU A 32 -7.00 23.34 -38.96
N ASN A 33 -6.27 23.62 -40.05
CA ASN A 33 -5.64 24.88 -40.34
C ASN A 33 -6.70 25.92 -40.74
N LEU A 34 -7.34 26.52 -39.73
CA LEU A 34 -8.42 27.49 -39.90
C LEU A 34 -7.88 28.86 -40.33
N SER A 35 -7.22 28.91 -41.48
CA SER A 35 -6.53 30.09 -42.00
C SER A 35 -7.53 31.20 -42.34
N ILE A 36 -7.64 32.21 -41.46
CA ILE A 36 -8.43 33.44 -41.69
C ILE A 36 -7.69 34.33 -42.70
N SER A 37 -7.68 33.90 -43.96
CA SER A 37 -6.88 34.51 -45.06
C SER A 37 -7.72 34.87 -46.29
N SER A 38 -8.96 34.41 -46.38
CA SER A 38 -9.84 34.58 -47.56
C SER A 38 -10.68 35.87 -47.59
N PHE A 39 -10.49 36.81 -46.65
CA PHE A 39 -11.35 38.00 -46.51
C PHE A 39 -10.64 39.36 -46.64
N LEU A 40 -9.35 39.40 -46.98
CA LEU A 40 -8.57 40.64 -47.13
C LEU A 40 -7.89 40.82 -48.50
N SER A 41 -8.05 39.88 -49.43
CA SER A 41 -7.59 40.00 -50.82
C SER A 41 -8.52 40.88 -51.66
N LYS A 42 -8.48 42.20 -51.44
CA LYS A 42 -9.01 43.17 -52.43
C LYS A 42 -7.86 43.94 -53.07
N SER A 43 -7.80 43.87 -54.40
CA SER A 43 -6.74 44.43 -55.22
C SER A 43 -6.60 45.95 -55.06
N LYS A 44 -5.35 46.40 -55.16
CA LYS A 44 -4.98 47.79 -55.42
C LYS A 44 -5.39 48.14 -56.85
N ASP A 45 -6.23 49.15 -57.00
CA ASP A 45 -6.55 49.75 -58.30
C ASP A 45 -6.79 51.26 -58.12
N GLU A 46 -6.41 52.08 -59.09
CA GLU A 46 -6.41 53.54 -58.96
C GLU A 46 -7.73 54.16 -59.45
N GLY A 47 -8.53 54.70 -58.53
CA GLY A 47 -9.81 55.34 -58.85
C GLY A 47 -10.18 56.42 -57.83
N SER A 48 -10.50 57.62 -58.31
CA SER A 48 -10.77 58.80 -57.48
C SER A 48 -11.98 58.64 -56.55
N VAL A 49 -11.74 58.40 -55.25
CA VAL A 49 -12.79 58.40 -54.21
C VAL A 49 -12.82 59.73 -53.46
N SER A 50 -13.10 60.82 -54.18
CA SER A 50 -13.50 62.08 -53.56
C SER A 50 -15.01 62.10 -53.30
N MET A 51 -15.44 62.73 -52.20
CA MET A 51 -16.83 63.07 -51.86
C MET A 51 -17.86 61.95 -51.59
N GLN A 52 -17.66 60.68 -51.98
CA GLN A 52 -18.72 59.65 -51.84
C GLN A 52 -18.78 58.92 -50.48
N GLU A 53 -17.71 58.92 -49.67
CA GLU A 53 -17.65 58.11 -48.43
C GLU A 53 -18.56 58.61 -47.29
N SER A 54 -19.04 59.86 -47.34
CA SER A 54 -19.98 60.42 -46.36
C SER A 54 -21.37 59.74 -46.34
N ARG A 55 -21.61 58.73 -47.20
CA ARG A 55 -22.81 57.88 -47.23
C ARG A 55 -22.53 56.41 -46.89
N ARG A 56 -21.58 56.11 -46.00
CA ARG A 56 -21.58 54.81 -45.27
C ARG A 56 -22.96 54.64 -44.62
N GLN A 57 -23.74 53.68 -45.12
CA GLN A 57 -25.16 53.54 -44.78
C GLN A 57 -25.34 53.22 -43.30
N LYS A 58 -25.89 54.18 -42.53
CA LYS A 58 -26.30 53.99 -41.14
C LYS A 58 -27.40 52.92 -41.10
N LYS A 59 -27.05 51.69 -40.74
CA LYS A 59 -28.00 50.57 -40.66
C LYS A 59 -28.95 50.84 -39.48
N THR A 60 -30.25 50.80 -39.72
CA THR A 60 -31.26 50.98 -38.66
C THR A 60 -31.77 49.61 -38.22
N LEU A 61 -31.47 49.23 -36.98
CA LEU A 61 -32.02 48.03 -36.37
C LEU A 61 -33.46 48.31 -35.93
N LYS A 62 -34.42 47.78 -36.69
CA LYS A 62 -35.86 47.86 -36.41
C LYS A 62 -36.30 46.54 -35.78
N LYS A 63 -36.87 46.57 -34.56
CA LYS A 63 -37.34 45.39 -33.84
C LYS A 63 -38.82 45.55 -33.48
N THR A 64 -39.66 44.82 -34.19
CA THR A 64 -41.06 44.62 -33.82
C THR A 64 -41.16 43.58 -32.72
N ARG A 65 -41.91 43.89 -31.66
CA ARG A 65 -42.38 42.95 -30.65
C ARG A 65 -43.91 42.94 -30.73
N LYS A 66 -44.51 41.76 -30.64
CA LYS A 66 -45.95 41.61 -30.56
C LYS A 66 -46.34 41.23 -29.13
N PHE A 67 -47.49 41.72 -28.69
CA PHE A 67 -48.07 41.45 -27.37
C PHE A 67 -49.59 41.34 -27.53
N MET A 68 -50.26 40.50 -26.75
CA MET A 68 -51.71 40.64 -26.60
C MET A 68 -52.01 41.69 -25.53
N VAL A 69 -52.98 42.55 -25.81
CA VAL A 69 -53.62 43.45 -24.84
C VAL A 69 -55.12 43.28 -25.03
N ASP A 70 -55.83 42.95 -23.96
CA ASP A 70 -57.30 42.77 -23.94
C ASP A 70 -57.85 41.87 -25.05
N GLY A 71 -57.11 40.80 -25.38
CA GLY A 71 -57.47 39.81 -26.42
C GLY A 71 -57.06 40.18 -27.85
N VAL A 72 -56.49 41.37 -28.08
CA VAL A 72 -56.06 41.84 -29.42
C VAL A 72 -54.54 41.84 -29.53
N GLU A 73 -54.01 41.36 -30.66
CA GLU A 73 -52.57 41.35 -30.94
C GLU A 73 -52.07 42.74 -31.38
N VAL A 74 -51.27 43.40 -30.53
CA VAL A 74 -50.69 44.72 -30.77
C VAL A 74 -49.18 44.61 -31.05
N SER A 75 -48.73 45.13 -32.19
CA SER A 75 -47.32 45.11 -32.59
C SER A 75 -46.61 46.44 -32.34
N VAL A 76 -45.78 46.51 -31.28
CA VAL A 76 -44.93 47.67 -30.99
C VAL A 76 -43.61 47.53 -31.73
N THR A 77 -43.24 48.52 -32.55
CA THR A 77 -41.98 48.51 -33.30
C THR A 77 -41.05 49.63 -32.88
N THR A 78 -39.91 49.27 -32.29
CA THR A 78 -38.83 50.23 -31.98
C THR A 78 -37.77 50.20 -33.07
N SER A 79 -37.06 51.32 -33.26
CA SER A 79 -35.98 51.42 -34.23
C SER A 79 -34.81 52.22 -33.67
N LYS A 80 -33.59 51.67 -33.78
CA LYS A 80 -32.34 52.31 -33.35
C LYS A 80 -31.39 52.40 -34.55
N ILE A 81 -30.80 53.57 -34.74
CA ILE A 81 -29.67 53.76 -35.65
C ILE A 81 -28.44 53.07 -35.06
N VAL A 82 -27.87 52.10 -35.77
CA VAL A 82 -26.62 51.44 -35.38
C VAL A 82 -25.46 52.40 -35.65
N THR A 83 -24.63 52.60 -34.63
CA THR A 83 -23.44 53.46 -34.66
C THR A 83 -22.15 52.64 -34.65
N ASP A 84 -21.01 53.26 -34.98
CA ASP A 84 -19.70 52.60 -34.92
C ASP A 84 -19.34 52.11 -33.49
N ASN A 85 -19.95 52.71 -32.46
CA ASN A 85 -19.84 52.25 -31.07
C ASN A 85 -20.67 50.98 -30.81
N ASP A 86 -21.82 50.81 -31.47
CA ASP A 86 -22.63 49.59 -31.37
C ASP A 86 -21.91 48.39 -32.00
N THR A 87 -21.23 48.59 -33.13
CA THR A 87 -20.42 47.54 -33.77
C THR A 87 -19.22 47.14 -32.92
N LYS A 88 -18.47 48.11 -32.36
CA LYS A 88 -17.39 47.84 -31.38
C LYS A 88 -17.90 47.08 -30.15
N SER A 89 -19.11 47.43 -29.68
CA SER A 89 -19.74 46.75 -28.54
C SER A 89 -20.08 45.28 -28.84
N GLU A 90 -20.51 44.95 -30.05
CA GLU A 90 -20.77 43.56 -30.44
C GLU A 90 -19.49 42.76 -30.73
N GLU A 91 -18.44 43.42 -31.26
CA GLU A 91 -17.10 42.85 -31.44
C GLU A 91 -16.48 42.46 -30.09
N LEU A 92 -16.53 43.35 -29.09
CA LEU A 92 -16.11 43.03 -27.71
C LEU A 92 -16.94 41.89 -27.10
N ARG A 93 -18.26 41.84 -27.36
CA ARG A 93 -19.09 40.67 -26.97
C ARG A 93 -18.67 39.39 -27.70
N PHE A 94 -18.26 39.46 -28.97
CA PHE A 94 -17.79 38.29 -29.71
C PHE A 94 -16.49 37.75 -29.13
N LEU A 95 -15.51 38.62 -28.89
CA LEU A 95 -14.23 38.29 -28.26
C LEU A 95 -14.43 37.67 -26.87
N ARG A 96 -15.30 38.27 -26.02
CA ARG A 96 -15.60 37.69 -24.70
C ARG A 96 -16.28 36.33 -24.78
N ARG A 97 -17.15 36.11 -25.77
CA ARG A 97 -17.76 34.79 -26.05
C ARG A 97 -16.74 33.77 -26.58
N GLN A 98 -15.62 34.22 -27.17
CA GLN A 98 -14.50 33.36 -27.57
C GLN A 98 -13.63 32.97 -26.37
N GLU A 99 -13.19 33.94 -25.56
CA GLU A 99 -12.42 33.72 -24.32
C GLU A 99 -13.12 32.70 -23.41
N LEU A 100 -14.45 32.82 -23.24
CA LEU A 100 -15.27 31.88 -22.46
C LEU A 100 -15.41 30.48 -23.09
N ARG A 101 -15.16 30.29 -24.39
CA ARG A 101 -15.07 28.96 -25.02
C ARG A 101 -13.68 28.36 -24.84
N GLU A 102 -12.63 29.16 -25.01
CA GLU A 102 -11.24 28.76 -24.78
C GLU A 102 -11.06 28.22 -23.35
N LEU A 103 -11.56 28.96 -22.34
CA LEU A 103 -11.55 28.52 -20.93
C LEU A 103 -12.32 27.22 -20.66
N ARG A 104 -13.50 27.03 -21.29
CA ARG A 104 -14.30 25.80 -21.11
C ARG A 104 -13.64 24.57 -21.73
N LEU A 105 -12.93 24.73 -22.85
CA LEU A 105 -12.17 23.64 -23.46
C LEU A 105 -10.98 23.26 -22.58
N LEU A 106 -10.25 24.24 -22.06
CA LEU A 106 -9.14 24.02 -21.13
C LEU A 106 -9.61 23.28 -19.86
N GLN A 107 -10.68 23.75 -19.20
CA GLN A 107 -11.23 23.10 -18.01
C GLN A 107 -11.66 21.63 -18.28
N LYS A 108 -12.24 21.35 -19.46
CA LYS A 108 -12.62 19.98 -19.86
C LYS A 108 -11.39 19.08 -20.09
N GLU A 109 -10.30 19.65 -20.59
CA GLU A 109 -9.02 18.95 -20.76
C GLU A 109 -8.36 18.67 -19.39
N GLU A 110 -8.32 19.66 -18.51
CA GLU A 110 -7.81 19.53 -17.13
C GLU A 110 -8.55 18.42 -16.37
N GLN A 111 -9.89 18.41 -16.42
CA GLN A 111 -10.71 17.38 -15.78
C GLN A 111 -10.44 15.98 -16.38
N ARG A 112 -10.23 15.88 -17.69
CA ARG A 112 -9.94 14.60 -18.36
C ARG A 112 -8.59 14.03 -17.94
N ALA A 113 -7.55 14.87 -17.90
CA ALA A 113 -6.22 14.49 -17.45
C ALA A 113 -6.22 14.10 -15.96
N GLN A 114 -6.95 14.85 -15.12
CA GLN A 114 -7.10 14.55 -13.69
C GLN A 114 -7.79 13.19 -13.47
N GLN A 115 -8.82 12.86 -14.25
CA GLN A 115 -9.49 11.55 -14.16
C GLN A 115 -8.57 10.41 -14.64
N GLN A 116 -7.84 10.60 -15.74
CA GLN A 116 -6.89 9.61 -16.25
C GLN A 116 -5.77 9.33 -15.23
N LEU A 117 -5.25 10.38 -14.59
CA LEU A 117 -4.28 10.23 -13.51
C LEU A 117 -4.90 9.52 -12.31
N SER A 118 -6.05 9.96 -11.81
CA SER A 118 -6.75 9.32 -10.68
C SER A 118 -6.93 7.81 -10.89
N ASN A 119 -7.38 7.40 -12.07
CA ASN A 119 -7.54 5.98 -12.43
C ASN A 119 -6.20 5.21 -12.39
N LYS A 120 -5.11 5.78 -12.95
CA LYS A 120 -3.75 5.21 -12.90
C LYS A 120 -3.27 5.05 -11.45
N LEU A 121 -3.48 6.07 -10.61
CA LEU A 121 -3.05 6.05 -9.21
C LEU A 121 -3.83 5.00 -8.39
N GLN A 122 -5.13 4.82 -8.65
CA GLN A 122 -5.93 3.77 -8.04
C GLN A 122 -5.44 2.37 -8.43
N GLN A 123 -5.20 2.13 -9.72
CA GLN A 123 -4.69 0.84 -10.22
C GLN A 123 -3.34 0.45 -9.58
N GLN A 124 -2.43 1.40 -9.41
CA GLN A 124 -1.14 1.15 -8.74
C GLN A 124 -1.31 0.74 -7.26
N ARG A 125 -2.26 1.34 -6.54
CA ARG A 125 -2.55 0.99 -5.13
C ARG A 125 -3.06 -0.45 -5.04
N GLU A 126 -4.02 -0.80 -5.88
CA GLU A 126 -4.56 -2.16 -5.95
C GLU A 126 -3.50 -3.19 -6.34
N GLN A 127 -2.59 -2.85 -7.26
CA GLN A 127 -1.50 -3.75 -7.67
C GLN A 127 -0.56 -4.08 -6.49
N ILE A 128 -0.13 -3.08 -5.72
CA ILE A 128 0.74 -3.29 -4.55
C ILE A 128 0.00 -4.01 -3.42
N PHE A 129 -1.28 -3.71 -3.20
CA PHE A 129 -2.10 -4.39 -2.20
C PHE A 129 -2.28 -5.90 -2.52
N ARG A 130 -2.76 -6.23 -3.72
CA ARG A 130 -2.96 -7.62 -4.16
C ARG A 130 -1.66 -8.43 -4.14
N ARG A 131 -0.53 -7.81 -4.50
CA ARG A 131 0.80 -8.42 -4.42
C ARG A 131 1.19 -8.73 -2.97
N PHE A 132 1.00 -7.80 -2.04
CA PHE A 132 1.30 -8.02 -0.62
C PHE A 132 0.42 -9.12 0.01
N GLU A 133 -0.87 -9.19 -0.33
CA GLU A 133 -1.75 -10.29 0.08
C GLU A 133 -1.26 -11.64 -0.44
N GLN A 134 -0.87 -11.72 -1.72
CA GLN A 134 -0.35 -12.95 -2.33
C GLN A 134 0.97 -13.40 -1.68
N GLU A 135 1.92 -12.48 -1.50
CA GLU A 135 3.20 -12.78 -0.83
C GLU A 135 2.98 -13.20 0.63
N THR A 136 2.08 -12.54 1.37
CA THR A 136 1.68 -12.90 2.75
C THR A 136 1.08 -14.30 2.81
N ALA A 137 0.11 -14.60 1.95
CA ALA A 137 -0.56 -15.90 1.91
C ALA A 137 0.41 -17.02 1.50
N ALA A 138 1.31 -16.76 0.56
CA ALA A 138 2.36 -17.71 0.16
C ALA A 138 3.35 -17.96 1.32
N LYS A 139 3.84 -16.91 1.98
CA LYS A 139 4.82 -17.04 3.07
C LYS A 139 4.24 -17.75 4.29
N LYS A 140 2.97 -17.47 4.62
CA LYS A 140 2.22 -18.24 5.63
C LYS A 140 2.15 -19.73 5.25
N ARG A 141 1.66 -20.06 4.05
CA ARG A 141 1.54 -21.45 3.58
C ARG A 141 2.88 -22.20 3.58
N GLN A 142 3.98 -21.53 3.24
CA GLN A 142 5.32 -22.12 3.29
C GLN A 142 5.64 -22.67 4.69
N TYR A 143 5.59 -21.82 5.72
CA TYR A 143 5.95 -22.26 7.07
C TYR A 143 4.91 -23.18 7.72
N ASP A 144 3.63 -22.96 7.44
CA ASP A 144 2.57 -23.86 7.91
C ASP A 144 2.80 -25.30 7.33
N GLN A 145 3.31 -25.43 6.10
CA GLN A 145 3.72 -26.70 5.48
C GLN A 145 5.05 -27.26 6.01
N GLU A 146 6.04 -26.41 6.32
CA GLU A 146 7.32 -26.84 6.94
C GLU A 146 7.10 -27.43 8.34
N VAL A 147 6.19 -26.86 9.14
CA VAL A 147 5.81 -27.41 10.45
C VAL A 147 5.13 -28.77 10.31
N GLU A 148 4.18 -28.92 9.39
CA GLU A 148 3.50 -30.20 9.15
C GLU A 148 4.50 -31.30 8.69
N ASN A 149 5.50 -30.94 7.88
CA ASN A 149 6.55 -31.86 7.45
C ASN A 149 7.50 -32.26 8.60
N LEU A 150 7.80 -31.34 9.52
CA LEU A 150 8.57 -31.64 10.74
C LEU A 150 7.82 -32.63 11.63
N GLU A 151 6.52 -32.43 11.86
CA GLU A 151 5.67 -33.31 12.67
C GLU A 151 5.53 -34.72 12.05
N LYS A 152 5.33 -34.80 10.72
CA LYS A 152 5.36 -36.07 9.97
C LYS A 152 6.68 -36.82 10.17
N LYS A 153 7.82 -36.11 10.09
CA LYS A 153 9.16 -36.68 10.29
C LYS A 153 9.39 -37.13 11.75
N GLN A 154 8.95 -36.36 12.73
CA GLN A 154 8.99 -36.75 14.15
C GLN A 154 8.22 -38.06 14.35
N LYS A 155 6.96 -38.10 13.91
CA LYS A 155 6.08 -39.27 14.09
C LYS A 155 6.69 -40.54 13.48
N GLN A 156 7.16 -40.49 12.24
CA GLN A 156 7.84 -41.62 11.59
C GLN A 156 9.13 -42.07 12.31
N THR A 157 9.79 -41.16 13.04
CA THR A 157 11.00 -41.48 13.81
C THR A 157 10.63 -42.17 15.12
N ILE A 158 9.58 -41.71 15.81
CA ILE A 158 9.05 -42.35 17.01
C ILE A 158 8.48 -43.74 16.69
N GLU A 159 7.63 -43.88 15.66
CA GLU A 159 7.04 -45.18 15.28
C GLU A 159 8.10 -46.24 14.95
N ARG A 160 9.24 -45.84 14.34
CA ARG A 160 10.39 -46.75 14.11
C ARG A 160 11.10 -47.09 15.42
N LEU A 161 11.35 -46.09 16.27
CA LEU A 161 12.03 -46.28 17.55
C LEU A 161 11.25 -47.22 18.48
N GLU A 162 9.93 -47.07 18.54
CA GLU A 162 9.03 -47.95 19.29
C GLU A 162 9.14 -49.40 18.81
N GLN A 163 9.20 -49.64 17.50
CA GLN A 163 9.37 -50.97 16.91
C GLN A 163 10.74 -51.57 17.27
N ASP A 164 11.81 -50.78 17.16
CA ASP A 164 13.18 -51.21 17.47
C ASP A 164 13.35 -51.58 18.95
N HIS A 165 12.80 -50.77 19.87
CA HIS A 165 12.81 -51.10 21.30
C HIS A 165 11.90 -52.28 21.64
N THR A 166 10.75 -52.41 20.97
CA THR A 166 9.86 -53.56 21.16
C THR A 166 10.53 -54.87 20.71
N SER A 167 11.39 -54.86 19.67
CA SER A 167 12.20 -56.05 19.37
C SER A 167 13.32 -56.26 20.38
N ARG A 168 14.10 -55.22 20.71
CA ARG A 168 15.15 -55.29 21.73
C ARG A 168 14.64 -55.91 23.03
N LEU A 169 13.46 -55.53 23.52
CA LEU A 169 12.82 -56.12 24.71
C LEU A 169 12.52 -57.62 24.55
N ARG A 170 11.95 -58.04 23.41
CA ARG A 170 11.65 -59.47 23.15
C ARG A 170 12.91 -60.31 23.06
N ASP A 171 13.94 -59.78 22.42
CA ASP A 171 15.16 -60.52 22.09
C ASP A 171 16.12 -60.56 23.30
N GLU A 172 16.13 -59.51 24.13
CA GLU A 172 16.73 -59.51 25.47
C GLU A 172 16.06 -60.53 26.39
N ALA A 173 14.71 -60.52 26.48
CA ALA A 173 13.96 -61.44 27.32
C ALA A 173 14.18 -62.91 26.94
N LYS A 174 14.25 -63.22 25.63
CA LYS A 174 14.60 -64.56 25.14
C LYS A 174 16.01 -64.96 25.57
N ARG A 175 17.01 -64.07 25.40
CA ARG A 175 18.40 -64.38 25.75
C ARG A 175 18.55 -64.64 27.24
N ILE A 176 18.01 -63.74 28.08
CA ILE A 176 18.09 -63.87 29.54
C ILE A 176 17.40 -65.16 29.99
N LYS A 177 16.22 -65.51 29.47
CA LYS A 177 15.58 -66.80 29.80
C LYS A 177 16.42 -68.01 29.38
N ALA A 178 16.97 -67.99 28.17
CA ALA A 178 17.85 -69.06 27.70
C ALA A 178 19.16 -69.18 28.51
N ASP A 179 19.62 -68.11 29.16
CA ASP A 179 20.76 -68.14 30.10
C ASP A 179 20.33 -68.57 31.52
N GLN A 180 19.17 -68.10 31.99
CA GLN A 180 18.53 -68.55 33.24
C GLN A 180 18.32 -70.07 33.27
N ASP A 181 17.83 -70.67 32.18
CA ASP A 181 17.64 -72.12 32.04
C ASP A 181 18.98 -72.90 32.18
N LYS A 182 20.08 -72.36 31.64
CA LYS A 182 21.42 -72.96 31.74
C LYS A 182 21.94 -72.89 33.18
N GLU A 183 21.82 -71.72 33.82
CA GLU A 183 22.24 -71.56 35.22
C GLU A 183 21.37 -72.36 36.19
N LEU A 184 20.06 -72.49 35.94
CA LEU A 184 19.18 -73.35 36.72
C LEU A 184 19.59 -74.83 36.59
N SER A 185 19.93 -75.28 35.38
CA SER A 185 20.47 -76.63 35.16
C SER A 185 21.79 -76.87 35.91
N LYS A 186 22.71 -75.89 35.89
CA LYS A 186 23.96 -75.91 36.68
C LYS A 186 23.68 -75.95 38.18
N PHE A 187 22.80 -75.09 38.69
CA PHE A 187 22.41 -75.03 40.10
C PHE A 187 21.82 -76.34 40.59
N GLN A 188 20.86 -76.92 39.85
CA GLN A 188 20.30 -78.24 40.16
C GLN A 188 21.36 -79.35 40.16
N ASN A 189 22.36 -79.28 39.28
CA ASN A 189 23.45 -80.27 39.24
C ASN A 189 24.47 -80.08 40.39
N MET A 190 24.76 -78.84 40.78
CA MET A 190 25.51 -78.51 41.99
C MET A 190 24.79 -79.03 43.24
N MET A 191 23.49 -78.79 43.38
CA MET A 191 22.68 -79.28 44.50
C MET A 191 22.62 -80.82 44.55
N LYS A 192 22.57 -81.50 43.39
CA LYS A 192 22.72 -82.97 43.31
C LYS A 192 24.09 -83.45 43.76
N ASN A 193 25.16 -82.67 43.55
CA ASN A 193 26.52 -83.03 43.97
C ASN A 193 26.76 -82.77 45.48
N ARG A 194 26.36 -81.60 46.02
CA ARG A 194 26.27 -81.36 47.48
C ARG A 194 25.54 -82.49 48.21
N LYS A 195 24.45 -83.02 47.61
CA LYS A 195 23.63 -84.13 48.15
C LYS A 195 24.25 -85.53 47.96
N LYS A 196 25.37 -85.65 47.25
CA LYS A 196 26.28 -86.82 47.26
C LYS A 196 27.37 -86.63 48.30
N GLU A 197 28.06 -85.49 48.26
CA GLU A 197 29.16 -85.12 49.18
C GLU A 197 28.74 -85.28 50.65
N ALA A 198 27.58 -84.74 51.06
CA ALA A 198 27.06 -84.90 52.42
C ALA A 198 26.76 -86.37 52.82
N LYS A 199 26.50 -87.27 51.85
CA LYS A 199 26.36 -88.71 52.12
C LYS A 199 27.73 -89.41 52.18
N GLU A 200 28.73 -88.84 51.54
CA GLU A 200 30.10 -89.35 51.45
C GLU A 200 30.92 -88.93 52.69
N GLU A 201 30.69 -87.75 53.25
CA GLU A 201 31.15 -87.33 54.59
C GLU A 201 30.58 -88.25 55.69
N VAL A 202 29.28 -88.56 55.62
CA VAL A 202 28.65 -89.57 56.48
C VAL A 202 29.25 -90.96 56.22
N GLY A 203 29.69 -91.22 54.99
CA GLY A 203 30.53 -92.35 54.61
C GLY A 203 31.91 -92.37 55.29
N GLN A 204 32.48 -91.22 55.67
CA GLN A 204 33.77 -91.14 56.35
C GLN A 204 33.66 -91.20 57.88
N SER A 205 32.45 -91.03 58.42
CA SER A 205 32.17 -91.12 59.86
C SER A 205 32.48 -92.51 60.50
N PRO A 206 32.77 -92.57 61.83
CA PRO A 206 33.08 -93.82 62.53
C PRO A 206 32.02 -94.92 62.38
N LYS A 207 32.45 -96.17 62.16
CA LYS A 207 31.59 -97.32 61.82
C LYS A 207 30.38 -97.52 62.75
N HIS A 208 30.51 -97.21 64.04
CA HIS A 208 29.42 -97.37 65.02
C HIS A 208 28.33 -96.27 64.89
N MET A 209 28.70 -95.05 64.51
CA MET A 209 27.76 -93.93 64.27
C MET A 209 27.17 -93.94 62.86
N ARG A 210 27.92 -94.45 61.89
CA ARG A 210 27.57 -94.48 60.45
C ARG A 210 26.19 -95.07 60.15
N LYS A 211 25.74 -96.08 60.90
CA LYS A 211 24.39 -96.67 60.78
C LYS A 211 23.28 -95.74 61.29
N GLU A 212 23.53 -95.02 62.37
CA GLU A 212 22.59 -94.06 62.97
C GLU A 212 22.53 -92.76 62.16
N LEU A 213 23.67 -92.25 61.66
CA LEU A 213 23.71 -91.10 60.75
C LEU A 213 22.99 -91.38 59.42
N MET A 214 23.23 -92.54 58.79
CA MET A 214 22.48 -92.95 57.59
C MET A 214 21.00 -93.22 57.87
N ARG A 215 20.64 -93.66 59.09
CA ARG A 215 19.25 -93.81 59.51
C ARG A 215 18.58 -92.45 59.62
N ARG A 216 19.16 -91.51 60.38
CA ARG A 216 18.67 -90.12 60.51
C ARG A 216 18.51 -89.45 59.17
N ILE A 217 19.54 -89.44 58.32
CA ILE A 217 19.46 -88.82 56.98
C ILE A 217 18.38 -89.45 56.09
N LYS A 218 18.09 -90.75 56.25
CA LYS A 218 17.03 -91.44 55.50
C LYS A 218 15.63 -91.18 56.09
N GLU A 219 15.54 -91.04 57.41
CA GLU A 219 14.32 -90.63 58.13
C GLU A 219 13.99 -89.16 57.83
N ASP A 220 14.95 -88.25 57.95
CA ASP A 220 14.88 -86.86 57.50
C ASP A 220 14.44 -86.79 56.02
N LEU A 221 15.10 -87.50 55.08
CA LEU A 221 14.68 -87.53 53.67
C LEU A 221 13.26 -88.08 53.45
N SER A 222 12.73 -88.88 54.37
CA SER A 222 11.36 -89.41 54.29
C SER A 222 10.33 -88.44 54.89
N LEU A 223 10.67 -87.78 56.00
CA LEU A 223 9.89 -86.71 56.62
C LEU A 223 9.83 -85.46 55.71
N LEU A 224 10.89 -85.18 54.95
CA LEU A 224 10.90 -84.16 53.89
C LEU A 224 9.75 -84.36 52.88
N LYS A 225 9.51 -85.61 52.45
CA LYS A 225 8.46 -85.92 51.46
C LYS A 225 7.04 -85.78 51.98
N THR A 226 6.81 -85.87 53.29
CA THR A 226 5.52 -85.54 53.89
C THR A 226 5.40 -84.05 54.23
N ALA A 227 6.50 -83.37 54.58
CA ALA A 227 6.52 -81.92 54.80
C ALA A 227 6.18 -81.11 53.53
N GLU A 228 6.53 -81.63 52.35
CA GLU A 228 6.18 -81.08 51.02
C GLU A 228 4.66 -80.84 50.84
N ALA A 229 3.81 -81.59 51.56
CA ALA A 229 2.35 -81.42 51.57
C ALA A 229 1.79 -80.56 52.73
N VAL A 230 2.62 -80.16 53.69
CA VAL A 230 2.21 -79.45 54.94
C VAL A 230 2.66 -77.99 54.96
N ALA A 231 3.65 -77.62 54.15
CA ALA A 231 4.24 -76.27 54.07
C ALA A 231 3.28 -75.14 53.59
N GLN A 232 1.99 -75.40 53.44
CA GLN A 232 0.99 -74.45 52.95
C GLN A 232 0.17 -73.75 54.07
N VAL A 233 0.36 -74.09 55.36
CA VAL A 233 -0.60 -73.73 56.43
C VAL A 233 -0.06 -72.90 57.61
N MET A 234 1.17 -73.08 58.11
CA MET A 234 1.61 -72.35 59.33
C MET A 234 2.99 -71.68 59.27
N ILE A 235 2.96 -70.37 59.47
CA ILE A 235 3.99 -69.61 60.18
C ILE A 235 3.65 -69.68 61.68
N GLN A 236 4.63 -69.99 62.54
CA GLN A 236 4.91 -69.36 63.87
C GLN A 236 5.63 -70.31 64.85
N SER A 237 6.65 -69.77 65.56
CA SER A 237 7.36 -70.29 66.76
C SER A 237 8.08 -71.67 66.74
N PHE A 238 9.42 -71.60 66.92
CA PHE A 238 10.27 -72.40 67.85
C PHE A 238 10.24 -73.97 67.81
N GLN A 239 11.37 -74.70 67.80
CA GLN A 239 12.79 -74.33 67.76
C GLN A 239 13.68 -75.47 67.19
N LEU A 240 14.59 -75.11 66.28
CA LEU A 240 15.82 -75.79 65.80
C LEU A 240 16.11 -77.28 66.14
N SER A 241 16.37 -78.09 65.10
CA SER A 241 17.73 -78.61 64.84
C SER A 241 17.93 -79.13 63.41
N SER A 242 17.25 -80.21 62.97
CA SER A 242 17.50 -80.84 61.66
C SER A 242 16.90 -80.08 60.46
N CYS A 243 15.81 -79.34 60.66
CA CYS A 243 15.11 -78.61 59.59
C CYS A 243 15.95 -77.48 58.96
N ALA A 244 16.99 -77.00 59.65
CA ALA A 244 17.81 -75.87 59.20
C ALA A 244 18.48 -76.11 57.84
N LEU A 245 18.91 -77.34 57.53
CA LEU A 245 19.59 -77.64 56.27
C LEU A 245 18.63 -77.70 55.06
N PHE A 246 17.40 -78.17 55.24
CA PHE A 246 16.42 -78.16 54.14
C PHE A 246 15.79 -76.78 53.95
N ASN A 247 15.52 -76.05 55.05
CA ASN A 247 15.14 -74.64 54.95
C ASN A 247 16.23 -73.83 54.25
N ALA A 248 17.51 -74.06 54.55
CA ALA A 248 18.62 -73.47 53.80
C ALA A 248 18.64 -73.90 52.33
N GLN A 249 18.44 -75.19 51.99
CA GLN A 249 18.38 -75.59 50.57
C GLN A 249 17.19 -74.98 49.81
N MET A 250 16.04 -74.81 50.45
CA MET A 250 14.86 -74.17 49.84
C MET A 250 15.01 -72.65 49.76
N GLN A 251 15.65 -72.01 50.75
CA GLN A 251 16.03 -70.61 50.66
C GLN A 251 17.11 -70.37 49.59
N ASP A 252 18.14 -71.22 49.48
CA ASP A 252 19.15 -71.19 48.41
C ASP A 252 18.48 -71.23 47.02
N GLU A 253 17.49 -72.11 46.82
CA GLU A 253 16.76 -72.25 45.54
C GLU A 253 15.75 -71.12 45.30
N GLN A 254 15.08 -70.62 46.35
CA GLN A 254 14.13 -69.52 46.25
C GLN A 254 14.83 -68.17 46.03
N GLU A 255 15.95 -67.89 46.71
CA GLU A 255 16.81 -66.73 46.43
C GLU A 255 17.42 -66.81 45.03
N PHE A 256 17.84 -67.99 44.57
CA PHE A 256 18.35 -68.18 43.21
C PHE A 256 17.31 -67.80 42.15
N LEU A 257 16.07 -68.29 42.28
CA LEU A 257 14.97 -67.96 41.37
C LEU A 257 14.55 -66.48 41.48
N GLN A 258 14.48 -65.94 42.70
CA GLN A 258 14.15 -64.53 42.92
C GLN A 258 15.22 -63.60 42.31
N LYS A 259 16.50 -63.94 42.46
CA LYS A 259 17.62 -63.23 41.87
C LYS A 259 17.59 -63.29 40.34
N GLN A 260 17.34 -64.47 39.75
CA GLN A 260 17.16 -64.58 38.30
C GLN A 260 16.03 -63.68 37.79
N GLN A 261 14.87 -63.69 38.46
CA GLN A 261 13.74 -62.81 38.10
C GLN A 261 14.11 -61.33 38.24
N GLN A 262 14.82 -60.95 39.32
CA GLN A 262 15.28 -59.59 39.55
C GLN A 262 16.28 -59.11 38.48
N GLU A 263 17.21 -59.97 38.04
CA GLU A 263 18.16 -59.67 36.96
C GLU A 263 17.44 -59.45 35.62
N LEU A 264 16.42 -60.26 35.30
CA LEU A 264 15.55 -60.06 34.13
C LEU A 264 14.77 -58.73 34.22
N ASP A 265 14.13 -58.46 35.36
CA ASP A 265 13.36 -57.23 35.55
C ASP A 265 14.25 -55.97 35.48
N VAL A 266 15.47 -56.02 36.03
CA VAL A 266 16.44 -54.92 35.92
C VAL A 266 16.88 -54.70 34.47
N ALA A 267 17.16 -55.76 33.71
CA ALA A 267 17.53 -55.64 32.31
C ALA A 267 16.39 -55.08 31.42
N LEU A 268 15.16 -55.56 31.60
CA LEU A 268 14.00 -55.06 30.87
C LEU A 268 13.65 -53.62 31.27
N LYS A 269 13.69 -53.28 32.56
CA LYS A 269 13.52 -51.89 33.04
C LYS A 269 14.59 -50.95 32.46
N LYS A 270 15.83 -51.40 32.31
CA LYS A 270 16.91 -50.63 31.67
C LYS A 270 16.60 -50.29 30.20
N ILE A 271 16.09 -51.24 29.43
CA ILE A 271 15.69 -50.99 28.03
C ILE A 271 14.46 -50.07 27.97
N ILE A 272 13.44 -50.28 28.82
CA ILE A 272 12.27 -49.39 28.91
C ILE A 272 12.68 -47.95 29.27
N GLN A 273 13.61 -47.78 30.21
CA GLN A 273 14.09 -46.47 30.62
C GLN A 273 14.90 -45.77 29.52
N GLN A 274 15.72 -46.52 28.78
CA GLN A 274 16.42 -46.02 27.59
C GLN A 274 15.43 -45.58 26.52
N HIS A 275 14.35 -46.34 26.29
CA HIS A 275 13.29 -45.99 25.35
C HIS A 275 12.55 -44.71 25.76
N LYS A 276 12.15 -44.59 27.04
CA LYS A 276 11.55 -43.35 27.59
C LYS A 276 12.46 -42.13 27.36
N LEU A 277 13.77 -42.28 27.63
CA LEU A 277 14.75 -41.22 27.43
C LEU A 277 14.88 -40.81 25.95
N GLU A 278 15.05 -41.77 25.04
CA GLU A 278 15.20 -41.50 23.60
C GLU A 278 13.94 -40.84 23.00
N ILE A 279 12.72 -41.26 23.41
CA ILE A 279 11.48 -40.55 23.06
C ILE A 279 11.52 -39.10 23.57
N THR A 280 11.86 -38.89 24.85
CA THR A 280 11.87 -37.56 25.48
C THR A 280 12.85 -36.61 24.78
N THR A 281 13.99 -37.12 24.31
CA THR A 281 14.96 -36.36 23.48
C THR A 281 14.36 -35.97 22.13
N ILE A 282 13.80 -36.92 21.37
CA ILE A 282 13.20 -36.63 20.04
C ILE A 282 12.03 -35.65 20.14
N GLU A 283 11.20 -35.79 21.16
CA GLU A 283 10.08 -34.88 21.48
C GLU A 283 10.54 -33.46 21.80
N LYS A 284 11.59 -33.32 22.61
CA LYS A 284 12.18 -32.03 22.96
C LYS A 284 12.86 -31.36 21.77
N ASP A 285 13.59 -32.14 20.97
CA ASP A 285 14.27 -31.65 19.77
C ASP A 285 13.26 -31.22 18.70
N CYS A 286 12.18 -31.97 18.49
CA CYS A 286 11.11 -31.56 17.59
C CYS A 286 10.43 -30.27 18.05
N LEU A 287 10.10 -30.15 19.35
CA LEU A 287 9.53 -28.92 19.90
C LEU A 287 10.48 -27.73 19.69
N ASN A 288 11.78 -27.90 19.90
CA ASN A 288 12.77 -26.85 19.65
C ASN A 288 12.82 -26.42 18.17
N HIS A 289 12.87 -27.38 17.23
CA HIS A 289 12.83 -27.10 15.80
C HIS A 289 11.51 -26.40 15.39
N LYS A 290 10.37 -26.80 15.97
CA LYS A 290 9.07 -26.17 15.72
C LYS A 290 9.03 -24.73 16.24
N GLN A 291 9.58 -24.45 17.43
CA GLN A 291 9.74 -23.09 17.91
C GLN A 291 10.65 -22.27 16.97
N GLN A 292 11.73 -22.85 16.47
CA GLN A 292 12.66 -22.15 15.57
C GLN A 292 12.03 -21.85 14.19
N LEU A 293 11.24 -22.76 13.62
CA LEU A 293 10.42 -22.49 12.44
C LEU A 293 9.42 -21.36 12.70
N MET A 294 8.77 -21.34 13.87
CA MET A 294 7.84 -20.27 14.23
C MET A 294 8.53 -18.90 14.43
N ARG A 295 9.77 -18.86 14.95
CA ARG A 295 10.60 -17.64 14.97
C ARG A 295 10.98 -17.17 13.56
N ALA A 296 11.40 -18.09 12.69
CA ALA A 296 11.76 -17.78 11.31
C ALA A 296 10.56 -17.26 10.50
N ARG A 297 9.39 -17.91 10.66
CA ARG A 297 8.10 -17.49 10.11
C ARG A 297 7.73 -16.07 10.52
N GLU A 298 7.89 -15.76 11.80
CA GLU A 298 7.55 -14.47 12.35
C GLU A 298 8.51 -13.36 11.89
N ALA A 299 9.83 -13.62 11.89
CA ALA A 299 10.82 -12.69 11.35
C ALA A 299 10.59 -12.41 9.85
N ALA A 300 10.35 -13.45 9.05
CA ALA A 300 10.06 -13.31 7.63
C ALA A 300 8.74 -12.55 7.35
N MET A 301 7.76 -12.61 8.27
CA MET A 301 6.57 -11.77 8.20
C MET A 301 6.89 -10.30 8.51
N TRP A 302 7.74 -10.00 9.50
CA TRP A 302 8.15 -8.62 9.77
C TRP A 302 8.95 -8.00 8.63
N GLU A 303 9.86 -8.75 8.00
CA GLU A 303 10.59 -8.32 6.80
C GLU A 303 9.64 -8.02 5.62
N LEU A 304 8.57 -8.81 5.47
CA LEU A 304 7.52 -8.61 4.48
C LEU A 304 6.71 -7.34 4.75
N GLU A 305 6.31 -7.14 6.01
CA GLU A 305 5.57 -5.96 6.49
C GLU A 305 6.41 -4.68 6.34
N GLU A 306 7.68 -4.69 6.75
CA GLU A 306 8.58 -3.53 6.68
C GLU A 306 8.80 -3.07 5.24
N ARG A 307 9.12 -4.02 4.34
CA ARG A 307 9.27 -3.74 2.92
C ARG A 307 7.96 -3.25 2.31
N HIS A 308 6.81 -3.81 2.68
CA HIS A 308 5.52 -3.32 2.18
C HIS A 308 5.23 -1.88 2.61
N LEU A 309 5.54 -1.51 3.86
CA LEU A 309 5.42 -0.12 4.33
C LEU A 309 6.34 0.83 3.56
N GLN A 310 7.58 0.42 3.25
CA GLN A 310 8.51 1.21 2.42
C GLN A 310 8.02 1.33 0.96
N GLU A 311 7.55 0.24 0.34
CA GLU A 311 6.98 0.24 -1.01
C GLU A 311 5.71 1.10 -1.09
N LYS A 312 4.82 1.01 -0.09
CA LYS A 312 3.63 1.87 0.08
C LYS A 312 4.01 3.35 0.14
N HIS A 313 5.01 3.71 0.94
CA HIS A 313 5.47 5.09 1.06
C HIS A 313 6.07 5.61 -0.26
N GLN A 314 6.98 4.86 -0.88
CA GLN A 314 7.59 5.25 -2.16
C GLN A 314 6.54 5.36 -3.28
N LEU A 315 5.54 4.48 -3.30
CA LEU A 315 4.38 4.63 -4.18
C LEU A 315 3.70 5.98 -3.91
N LEU A 316 3.19 6.21 -2.69
CA LEU A 316 2.45 7.44 -2.35
C LEU A 316 3.25 8.72 -2.66
N LYS A 317 4.57 8.70 -2.42
CA LYS A 317 5.49 9.80 -2.72
C LYS A 317 5.60 10.08 -4.22
N GLN A 318 5.61 9.02 -5.04
CA GLN A 318 5.53 9.17 -6.50
C GLN A 318 4.13 9.61 -6.95
N GLN A 319 3.05 9.10 -6.35
CA GLN A 319 1.67 9.52 -6.67
C GLN A 319 1.43 11.00 -6.37
N LEU A 320 2.05 11.53 -5.32
CA LEU A 320 1.99 12.94 -4.97
C LEU A 320 2.76 13.80 -5.99
N LYS A 321 3.96 13.37 -6.41
CA LYS A 321 4.74 14.01 -7.48
C LYS A 321 4.02 14.00 -8.83
N ASP A 322 3.41 12.88 -9.23
CA ASP A 322 2.62 12.79 -10.47
C ASP A 322 1.45 13.80 -10.46
N GLN A 323 0.79 13.99 -9.32
CA GLN A 323 -0.30 14.97 -9.15
C GLN A 323 0.22 16.41 -9.24
N TYR A 324 1.29 16.77 -8.52
CA TYR A 324 1.85 18.11 -8.62
C TYR A 324 2.47 18.41 -9.99
N PHE A 325 3.06 17.41 -10.65
CA PHE A 325 3.51 17.55 -12.04
C PHE A 325 2.35 17.91 -12.98
N LEU A 326 1.21 17.23 -12.86
CA LEU A 326 0.01 17.58 -13.62
C LEU A 326 -0.51 18.98 -13.27
N GLN A 327 -0.58 19.33 -11.98
CA GLN A 327 -1.02 20.67 -11.55
C GLN A 327 -0.09 21.78 -12.06
N ARG A 328 1.24 21.60 -12.04
CA ARG A 328 2.21 22.55 -12.61
C ARG A 328 2.02 22.69 -14.12
N HIS A 329 1.85 21.58 -14.85
CA HIS A 329 1.59 21.62 -16.30
C HIS A 329 0.29 22.36 -16.64
N GLN A 330 -0.79 22.06 -15.91
CA GLN A 330 -2.09 22.75 -16.06
C GLN A 330 -2.00 24.24 -15.71
N LEU A 331 -1.26 24.60 -14.66
CA LEU A 331 -1.02 26.00 -14.27
C LEU A 331 -0.29 26.77 -15.37
N LEU A 332 0.79 26.22 -15.92
CA LEU A 332 1.53 26.81 -17.05
C LEU A 332 0.64 26.97 -18.29
N LYS A 333 -0.22 25.99 -18.59
CA LYS A 333 -1.17 26.07 -19.70
C LYS A 333 -2.26 27.14 -19.47
N ARG A 334 -2.69 27.36 -18.24
CA ARG A 334 -3.53 28.51 -17.86
C ARG A 334 -2.80 29.85 -17.99
N HIS A 335 -1.52 29.91 -17.59
CA HIS A 335 -0.68 31.11 -17.69
C HIS A 335 -0.44 31.53 -19.14
N GLU A 336 -0.20 30.58 -20.05
CA GLU A 336 -0.14 30.82 -21.50
C GLU A 336 -1.42 31.52 -22.00
N LYS A 337 -2.60 31.04 -21.59
CA LYS A 337 -3.88 31.61 -22.04
C LYS A 337 -4.22 32.95 -21.36
N GLU A 338 -3.77 33.20 -20.13
CA GLU A 338 -3.77 34.55 -19.52
C GLU A 338 -2.88 35.51 -20.34
N MET A 339 -1.65 35.11 -20.70
CA MET A 339 -0.72 35.93 -21.48
C MET A 339 -1.23 36.21 -22.91
N GLU A 340 -1.80 35.21 -23.59
CA GLU A 340 -2.47 35.41 -24.89
C GLU A 340 -3.64 36.39 -24.80
N GLN A 341 -4.39 36.40 -23.70
CA GLN A 341 -5.48 37.36 -23.48
C GLN A 341 -4.94 38.76 -23.19
N MET A 342 -3.87 38.89 -22.40
CA MET A 342 -3.20 40.16 -22.11
C MET A 342 -2.59 40.79 -23.37
N HIS A 343 -1.87 40.02 -24.19
CA HIS A 343 -1.35 40.51 -25.47
C HIS A 343 -2.48 40.92 -26.43
N ARG A 344 -3.55 40.10 -26.56
CA ARG A 344 -4.76 40.46 -27.34
C ARG A 344 -5.43 41.73 -26.80
N TYR A 345 -5.40 41.99 -25.49
CA TYR A 345 -5.96 43.20 -24.88
C TYR A 345 -5.11 44.45 -25.15
N ASN A 346 -3.81 44.40 -24.82
CA ASN A 346 -2.88 45.51 -25.03
C ASN A 346 -2.80 45.91 -26.52
N GLN A 347 -2.80 44.94 -27.44
CA GLN A 347 -2.84 45.21 -28.89
C GLN A 347 -4.09 46.01 -29.30
N ARG A 348 -5.27 45.70 -28.72
CA ARG A 348 -6.52 46.44 -28.97
C ARG A 348 -6.46 47.88 -28.45
N LEU A 349 -5.84 48.12 -27.29
CA LEU A 349 -5.64 49.48 -26.75
C LEU A 349 -4.73 50.32 -27.66
N VAL A 350 -3.58 49.76 -28.05
CA VAL A 350 -2.61 50.37 -28.97
C VAL A 350 -3.28 50.73 -30.30
N GLU A 351 -4.06 49.82 -30.87
CA GLU A 351 -4.72 50.06 -32.15
C GLU A 351 -5.87 51.07 -32.04
N GLU A 352 -6.63 51.09 -30.93
CA GLU A 352 -7.64 52.13 -30.72
C GLU A 352 -7.02 53.52 -30.59
N MET A 353 -5.85 53.63 -29.96
CA MET A 353 -5.13 54.90 -29.80
C MET A 353 -4.54 55.41 -31.12
N LYS A 354 -3.92 54.54 -31.94
CA LYS A 354 -3.54 54.89 -33.33
C LYS A 354 -4.74 55.39 -34.13
N ASN A 355 -5.90 54.73 -34.02
CA ASN A 355 -7.12 55.12 -34.73
C ASN A 355 -7.67 56.49 -34.25
N LYS A 356 -7.59 56.81 -32.96
CA LYS A 356 -7.90 58.15 -32.42
C LYS A 356 -6.95 59.21 -32.99
N GLN A 357 -5.63 58.96 -32.94
CA GLN A 357 -4.61 59.88 -33.45
C GLN A 357 -4.73 60.12 -34.96
N ASN A 358 -5.04 59.09 -35.75
CA ASN A 358 -5.30 59.22 -37.18
C ASN A 358 -6.52 60.11 -37.46
N GLN A 359 -7.63 59.93 -36.73
CA GLN A 359 -8.80 60.80 -36.84
C GLN A 359 -8.48 62.26 -36.51
N GLU A 360 -7.70 62.53 -35.46
CA GLU A 360 -7.25 63.88 -35.11
C GLU A 360 -6.36 64.49 -36.22
N ARG A 361 -5.42 63.69 -36.76
CA ARG A 361 -4.49 64.10 -37.82
C ARG A 361 -5.20 64.43 -39.15
N VAL A 362 -6.27 63.71 -39.48
CA VAL A 362 -7.12 63.99 -40.67
C VAL A 362 -8.08 65.17 -40.45
N ARG A 363 -8.46 65.47 -39.18
CA ARG A 363 -9.32 66.62 -38.84
C ARG A 363 -8.57 67.94 -38.77
N LEU A 364 -7.36 67.98 -38.22
CA LEU A 364 -6.62 69.23 -37.98
C LEU A 364 -6.43 70.10 -39.25
N PRO A 365 -6.02 69.58 -40.42
CA PRO A 365 -5.88 70.38 -41.64
C PRO A 365 -7.21 70.89 -42.23
N LYS A 366 -8.36 70.41 -41.74
CA LYS A 366 -9.68 70.98 -42.08
C LYS A 366 -9.97 72.16 -41.14
N ILE A 367 -9.76 71.99 -39.84
CA ILE A 367 -9.92 73.02 -38.80
C ILE A 367 -9.00 74.22 -39.07
N GLN A 368 -7.70 73.99 -39.30
CA GLN A 368 -6.72 75.03 -39.62
C GLN A 368 -7.15 75.88 -40.84
N ARG A 369 -7.70 75.25 -41.89
CA ARG A 369 -8.18 75.97 -43.09
C ARG A 369 -9.46 76.78 -42.86
N SER A 370 -10.36 76.35 -41.96
CA SER A 370 -11.50 77.17 -41.54
C SER A 370 -11.06 78.33 -40.65
N GLU A 371 -10.17 78.09 -39.68
CA GLU A 371 -9.66 79.14 -38.80
C GLU A 371 -8.86 80.21 -39.55
N ALA A 372 -7.94 79.81 -40.42
CA ALA A 372 -7.12 80.76 -41.19
C ALA A 372 -7.99 81.70 -42.05
N LYS A 373 -9.09 81.20 -42.62
CA LYS A 373 -10.08 82.04 -43.32
C LYS A 373 -10.72 83.07 -42.39
N THR A 374 -11.20 82.64 -41.22
CA THR A 374 -11.82 83.53 -40.23
C THR A 374 -10.83 84.55 -39.67
N ARG A 375 -9.62 84.13 -39.32
CA ARG A 375 -8.53 84.99 -38.81
C ARG A 375 -8.09 86.01 -39.86
N MET A 376 -7.92 85.60 -41.12
CA MET A 376 -7.64 86.50 -42.25
C MET A 376 -8.77 87.50 -42.52
N ALA A 377 -10.04 87.08 -42.42
CA ALA A 377 -11.18 87.99 -42.55
C ALA A 377 -11.23 89.02 -41.41
N MET A 378 -10.98 88.60 -40.16
CA MET A 378 -10.87 89.49 -39.00
C MET A 378 -9.70 90.46 -39.13
N PHE A 379 -8.53 90.01 -39.57
CA PHE A 379 -7.37 90.88 -39.81
C PHE A 379 -7.65 91.92 -40.90
N LYS A 380 -8.25 91.52 -42.03
CA LYS A 380 -8.68 92.45 -43.09
C LYS A 380 -9.76 93.43 -42.62
N LYS A 381 -10.65 93.03 -41.69
CA LYS A 381 -11.60 93.95 -41.05
C LYS A 381 -10.89 94.92 -40.12
N SER A 382 -9.89 94.46 -39.36
CA SER A 382 -9.09 95.30 -38.47
C SER A 382 -8.31 96.37 -39.24
N LEU A 383 -7.61 96.00 -40.33
CA LEU A 383 -6.89 96.95 -41.18
C LEU A 383 -7.78 98.09 -41.67
N ARG A 384 -9.01 97.80 -42.12
CA ARG A 384 -10.00 98.82 -42.54
C ARG A 384 -10.47 99.75 -41.43
N ILE A 385 -10.38 99.35 -40.16
CA ILE A 385 -10.75 100.15 -38.99
C ILE A 385 -9.54 101.00 -38.53
N THR A 386 -8.32 100.47 -38.67
CA THR A 386 -7.06 101.16 -38.32
C THR A 386 -6.44 101.95 -39.49
N ALA A 387 -7.16 102.09 -40.61
CA ALA A 387 -6.68 102.77 -41.81
C ALA A 387 -6.65 104.29 -41.63
N THR A 388 -5.53 104.83 -41.13
CA THR A 388 -5.20 106.25 -41.24
C THR A 388 -4.88 106.62 -42.69
N ALA A 389 -5.19 107.86 -43.09
CA ALA A 389 -5.10 108.34 -44.47
C ALA A 389 -3.67 108.46 -45.05
N SER A 390 -2.65 107.94 -44.36
CA SER A 390 -1.24 107.92 -44.76
C SER A 390 -0.70 106.52 -45.11
N VAL A 391 -1.51 105.46 -44.98
CA VAL A 391 -1.12 104.09 -45.34
C VAL A 391 -1.34 103.85 -46.83
N THR A 392 -0.32 103.35 -47.54
CA THR A 392 -0.44 103.02 -48.97
C THR A 392 -0.95 101.59 -49.19
N VAL A 393 -1.61 101.36 -50.34
CA VAL A 393 -2.15 100.03 -50.72
C VAL A 393 -1.08 98.93 -50.72
N GLU A 394 0.16 99.27 -51.06
CA GLU A 394 1.26 98.30 -51.05
C GLU A 394 1.74 97.96 -49.62
N GLN A 395 1.66 98.91 -48.68
CA GLN A 395 1.88 98.63 -47.25
C GLN A 395 0.76 97.75 -46.67
N GLU A 396 -0.50 97.90 -47.11
CA GLU A 396 -1.56 96.97 -46.72
C GLU A 396 -1.31 95.54 -47.25
N ARG A 397 -0.88 95.41 -48.52
CA ARG A 397 -0.54 94.12 -49.14
C ARG A 397 0.58 93.42 -48.38
N GLU A 398 1.66 94.14 -48.06
CA GLU A 398 2.79 93.57 -47.30
C GLU A 398 2.38 93.19 -45.87
N ARG A 399 1.54 93.98 -45.18
CA ARG A 399 0.94 93.61 -43.87
C ARG A 399 0.10 92.32 -43.96
N ILE A 400 -0.69 92.15 -45.02
CA ILE A 400 -1.49 90.93 -45.26
C ILE A 400 -0.58 89.70 -45.51
N LYS A 401 0.51 89.88 -46.27
CA LYS A 401 1.52 88.85 -46.54
C LYS A 401 2.29 88.44 -45.28
N GLN A 402 2.67 89.39 -44.44
CA GLN A 402 3.30 89.14 -43.13
C GLN A 402 2.36 88.39 -42.18
N PHE A 403 1.08 88.78 -42.12
CA PHE A 403 0.06 88.05 -41.36
C PHE A 403 -0.14 86.61 -41.87
N ALA A 404 -0.13 86.39 -43.19
CA ALA A 404 -0.21 85.04 -43.77
C ALA A 404 0.99 84.17 -43.37
N ALA A 405 2.22 84.71 -43.44
CA ALA A 405 3.42 84.00 -43.00
C ALA A 405 3.40 83.68 -41.49
N GLN A 406 2.83 84.56 -40.66
CA GLN A 406 2.63 84.35 -39.22
C GLN A 406 1.57 83.27 -38.95
N GLU A 407 0.47 83.26 -39.70
CA GLU A 407 -0.60 82.25 -39.66
C GLU A 407 -0.04 80.85 -40.02
N ASP A 408 0.72 80.74 -41.10
CA ASP A 408 1.38 79.48 -41.50
C ASP A 408 2.41 79.00 -40.48
N LYS A 409 3.17 79.92 -39.87
CA LYS A 409 4.09 79.61 -38.76
C LYS A 409 3.33 79.06 -37.54
N ARG A 410 2.17 79.63 -37.17
CA ARG A 410 1.32 79.07 -36.10
C ARG A 410 0.85 77.67 -36.47
N GLN A 411 0.32 77.48 -37.68
CA GLN A 411 -0.18 76.17 -38.11
C GLN A 411 0.92 75.09 -38.16
N LYS A 412 2.16 75.45 -38.52
CA LYS A 412 3.32 74.54 -38.47
C LYS A 412 3.66 74.13 -37.03
N ASN A 413 3.70 75.10 -36.12
CA ASN A 413 3.95 74.84 -34.69
C ASN A 413 2.84 73.99 -34.06
N GLU A 414 1.57 74.24 -34.41
CA GLU A 414 0.41 73.46 -33.95
C GLU A 414 0.46 72.00 -34.43
N ARG A 415 0.85 71.75 -35.69
CA ARG A 415 1.07 70.40 -36.21
C ARG A 415 2.23 69.68 -35.51
N LEU A 416 3.32 70.39 -35.19
CA LEU A 416 4.43 69.84 -34.40
C LEU A 416 3.98 69.48 -32.98
N HIS A 417 3.22 70.36 -32.32
CA HIS A 417 2.69 70.09 -30.98
C HIS A 417 1.69 68.91 -30.97
N GLN A 418 0.82 68.80 -31.98
CA GLN A 418 -0.04 67.60 -32.14
C GLN A 418 0.81 66.33 -32.27
N HIS A 419 1.87 66.36 -33.09
CA HIS A 419 2.74 65.20 -33.27
C HIS A 419 3.45 64.80 -31.97
N GLN A 420 4.02 65.76 -31.22
CA GLN A 420 4.66 65.52 -29.93
C GLN A 420 3.67 64.97 -28.89
N LYS A 421 2.44 65.51 -28.85
CA LYS A 421 1.35 64.97 -28.02
C LYS A 421 1.03 63.52 -28.39
N HIS A 422 0.94 63.22 -29.68
CA HIS A 422 0.69 61.86 -30.18
C HIS A 422 1.80 60.88 -29.80
N GLU A 423 3.07 61.28 -29.91
CA GLU A 423 4.21 60.43 -29.50
C GLU A 423 4.23 60.18 -28.00
N ASN A 424 4.01 61.21 -27.18
CA ASN A 424 3.95 61.05 -25.73
C ASN A 424 2.82 60.07 -25.34
N GLN A 425 1.61 60.28 -25.85
CA GLN A 425 0.47 59.38 -25.63
C GLN A 425 0.75 57.92 -26.07
N MET A 426 1.52 57.70 -27.14
CA MET A 426 1.92 56.35 -27.55
C MET A 426 2.97 55.74 -26.61
N ARG A 427 3.93 56.54 -26.14
CA ARG A 427 4.96 56.10 -25.18
C ARG A 427 4.35 55.73 -23.83
N ASP A 428 3.48 56.58 -23.31
CA ASP A 428 2.81 56.38 -22.02
C ASP A 428 1.93 55.12 -22.05
N LEU A 429 1.21 54.90 -23.17
CA LEU A 429 0.41 53.70 -23.40
C LEU A 429 1.26 52.44 -23.55
N GLN A 430 2.42 52.51 -24.22
CA GLN A 430 3.33 51.37 -24.34
C GLN A 430 3.88 50.98 -22.97
N LEU A 431 4.34 51.96 -22.18
CA LEU A 431 4.79 51.74 -20.80
C LEU A 431 3.68 51.12 -19.92
N GLN A 432 2.42 51.52 -20.12
CA GLN A 432 1.28 50.87 -19.46
C GLN A 432 1.12 49.41 -19.90
N CYS A 433 1.18 49.13 -21.22
CA CYS A 433 1.09 47.76 -21.75
C CYS A 433 2.21 46.86 -21.19
N ASP A 434 3.43 47.38 -21.13
CA ASP A 434 4.62 46.71 -20.60
C ASP A 434 4.58 46.58 -19.07
N SER A 435 3.80 47.42 -18.37
CA SER A 435 3.48 47.25 -16.94
C SER A 435 2.47 46.13 -16.73
N ASN A 436 1.35 46.13 -17.47
CA ASN A 436 0.32 45.10 -17.39
C ASN A 436 0.88 43.68 -17.63
N ILE A 437 1.88 43.56 -18.53
CA ILE A 437 2.56 42.29 -18.81
C ILE A 437 3.45 41.86 -17.63
N ARG A 438 4.22 42.78 -17.04
CA ARG A 438 5.10 42.45 -15.90
C ARG A 438 4.31 42.09 -14.64
N GLU A 439 3.25 42.84 -14.33
CA GLU A 439 2.34 42.56 -13.21
C GLU A 439 1.68 41.17 -13.37
N LEU A 440 1.25 40.81 -14.59
CA LEU A 440 0.73 39.47 -14.86
C LEU A 440 1.81 38.39 -14.70
N GLN A 441 3.03 38.62 -15.18
CA GLN A 441 4.16 37.69 -15.01
C GLN A 441 4.56 37.51 -13.54
N GLU A 442 4.52 38.57 -12.73
CA GLU A 442 4.77 38.54 -11.29
C GLU A 442 3.74 37.68 -10.56
N LEU A 443 2.44 37.94 -10.78
CA LEU A 443 1.35 37.10 -10.27
C LEU A 443 1.42 35.64 -10.76
N GLN A 444 1.94 35.39 -11.96
CA GLN A 444 2.15 34.03 -12.48
C GLN A 444 3.35 33.33 -11.83
N ASN A 445 4.42 34.06 -11.51
CA ASN A 445 5.54 33.53 -10.74
C ASN A 445 5.14 33.21 -9.30
N GLU A 446 4.38 34.09 -8.63
CA GLU A 446 3.82 33.82 -7.29
C GLU A 446 2.98 32.54 -7.25
N LYS A 447 2.04 32.39 -8.19
CA LYS A 447 1.22 31.16 -8.34
C LYS A 447 2.10 29.90 -8.50
N CYS A 448 3.22 30.00 -9.23
CA CYS A 448 4.17 28.89 -9.41
C CYS A 448 4.99 28.61 -8.14
N HIS A 449 5.48 29.63 -7.44
CA HIS A 449 6.22 29.49 -6.19
C HIS A 449 5.36 28.84 -5.11
N LEU A 450 4.16 29.36 -4.86
CA LEU A 450 3.22 28.81 -3.87
C LEU A 450 2.85 27.34 -4.15
N LEU A 451 2.74 26.95 -5.42
CA LEU A 451 2.49 25.56 -5.80
C LEU A 451 3.67 24.63 -5.48
N ILE A 452 4.91 25.09 -5.69
CA ILE A 452 6.14 24.34 -5.38
C ILE A 452 6.39 24.27 -3.87
N GLU A 453 6.10 25.34 -3.13
CA GLU A 453 6.16 25.35 -1.66
C GLU A 453 5.14 24.37 -1.06
N HIS A 454 3.90 24.38 -1.56
CA HIS A 454 2.86 23.46 -1.11
C HIS A 454 3.16 21.99 -1.50
N GLU A 455 3.73 21.74 -2.68
CA GLU A 455 4.27 20.41 -3.04
C GLU A 455 5.37 19.96 -2.07
N THR A 456 6.32 20.84 -1.76
CA THR A 456 7.45 20.55 -0.87
C THR A 456 6.97 20.26 0.55
N GLN A 457 6.04 21.05 1.07
CA GLN A 457 5.42 20.86 2.37
C GLN A 457 4.60 19.56 2.42
N LYS A 458 3.82 19.23 1.38
CA LYS A 458 3.06 17.97 1.34
C LYS A 458 3.95 16.73 1.18
N LEU A 459 5.10 16.84 0.52
CA LEU A 459 6.12 15.78 0.51
C LEU A 459 6.75 15.59 1.89
N LYS A 460 7.03 16.68 2.63
CA LYS A 460 7.55 16.63 4.00
C LYS A 460 6.55 16.01 4.97
N GLU A 461 5.27 16.40 4.90
CA GLU A 461 4.21 15.80 5.72
C GLU A 461 4.09 14.28 5.48
N LEU A 462 4.16 13.82 4.22
CA LEU A 462 4.13 12.40 3.88
C LEU A 462 5.35 11.62 4.39
N ASP A 463 6.52 12.26 4.46
CA ASP A 463 7.74 11.69 5.04
C ASP A 463 7.66 11.59 6.57
N GLU A 464 7.02 12.57 7.22
CA GLU A 464 6.73 12.59 8.66
C GLU A 464 5.67 11.55 9.05
N GLU A 465 4.57 11.45 8.29
CA GLU A 465 3.54 10.41 8.44
C GLU A 465 4.14 9.00 8.33
N HIS A 466 4.98 8.74 7.33
CA HIS A 466 5.63 7.44 7.18
C HIS A 466 6.62 7.13 8.32
N SER A 467 7.37 8.14 8.78
CA SER A 467 8.28 8.00 9.91
C SER A 467 7.54 7.60 11.20
N GLN A 468 6.34 8.17 11.42
CA GLN A 468 5.46 7.79 12.53
C GLN A 468 4.82 6.40 12.32
N GLU A 469 4.37 6.05 11.11
CA GLU A 469 3.83 4.72 10.81
C GLU A 469 4.87 3.61 11.07
N ILE A 470 6.12 3.81 10.63
CA ILE A 470 7.23 2.88 10.90
C ILE A 470 7.52 2.77 12.39
N LYS A 471 7.50 3.89 13.14
CA LYS A 471 7.70 3.89 14.59
C LYS A 471 6.63 3.05 15.30
N GLU A 472 5.36 3.31 15.01
CA GLU A 472 4.26 2.55 15.61
C GLU A 472 4.27 1.07 15.24
N TRP A 473 4.62 0.73 14.00
CA TRP A 473 4.79 -0.66 13.59
C TRP A 473 5.91 -1.34 14.39
N ARG A 474 7.09 -0.71 14.55
CA ARG A 474 8.18 -1.24 15.39
C ARG A 474 7.79 -1.37 16.87
N GLU A 475 6.93 -0.49 17.39
CA GLU A 475 6.39 -0.63 18.74
C GLU A 475 5.44 -1.84 18.86
N LYS A 476 4.57 -2.06 17.86
CA LYS A 476 3.66 -3.22 17.76
C LYS A 476 4.41 -4.56 17.66
N LEU A 477 5.63 -4.60 17.11
CA LEU A 477 6.47 -5.81 17.08
C LEU A 477 6.86 -6.33 18.48
N ARG A 478 7.08 -5.45 19.47
CA ARG A 478 7.61 -5.86 20.78
C ARG A 478 6.62 -6.75 21.58
N PRO A 479 5.33 -6.39 21.74
CA PRO A 479 4.33 -7.29 22.34
C PRO A 479 4.14 -8.57 21.53
N ARG A 480 4.14 -8.47 20.19
CA ARG A 480 3.95 -9.61 19.28
C ARG A 480 5.06 -10.65 19.43
N LYS A 481 6.33 -10.22 19.49
CA LYS A 481 7.47 -11.08 19.82
C LYS A 481 7.34 -11.70 21.22
N LYS A 482 6.99 -10.89 22.23
CA LYS A 482 6.87 -11.38 23.61
C LYS A 482 5.83 -12.51 23.71
N ALA A 483 4.63 -12.30 23.17
CA ALA A 483 3.56 -13.28 23.21
C ALA A 483 3.96 -14.63 22.58
N LEU A 484 4.79 -14.61 21.53
CA LEU A 484 5.31 -15.81 20.88
C LEU A 484 6.32 -16.56 21.77
N GLU A 485 7.26 -15.86 22.41
CA GLU A 485 8.23 -16.48 23.33
C GLU A 485 7.57 -16.94 24.66
N ASP A 486 6.54 -16.23 25.13
CA ASP A 486 5.70 -16.65 26.27
C ASP A 486 4.95 -17.97 25.91
N GLU A 487 4.42 -18.10 24.69
CA GLU A 487 3.77 -19.34 24.21
C GLU A 487 4.75 -20.51 24.09
N PHE A 488 5.97 -20.26 23.61
CA PHE A 488 7.03 -21.26 23.56
C PHE A 488 7.46 -21.74 24.95
N THR A 489 7.58 -20.80 25.90
CA THR A 489 7.90 -21.10 27.30
C THR A 489 6.82 -21.98 27.93
N ARG A 490 5.54 -21.65 27.70
CA ARG A 490 4.41 -22.44 28.17
C ARG A 490 4.42 -23.86 27.60
N LYS A 491 4.65 -24.03 26.29
CA LYS A 491 4.76 -25.36 25.64
C LYS A 491 5.91 -26.20 26.18
N LEU A 492 7.03 -25.57 26.53
CA LEU A 492 8.17 -26.28 27.14
C LEU A 492 7.83 -26.77 28.56
N GLN A 493 7.11 -25.97 29.36
CA GLN A 493 6.60 -26.37 30.68
C GLN A 493 5.54 -27.47 30.59
N GLU A 494 4.60 -27.37 29.63
CA GLU A 494 3.61 -28.41 29.33
C GLU A 494 4.29 -29.76 29.03
N GLN A 495 5.33 -29.76 28.18
CA GLN A 495 6.11 -30.97 27.84
C GLN A 495 6.93 -31.49 29.03
N GLU A 496 7.55 -30.62 29.83
CA GLU A 496 8.31 -31.03 31.01
C GLU A 496 7.42 -31.69 32.07
N VAL A 497 6.22 -31.17 32.31
CA VAL A 497 5.23 -31.78 33.20
C VAL A 497 4.77 -33.15 32.66
N PHE A 498 4.48 -33.24 31.36
CA PHE A 498 4.06 -34.49 30.72
C PHE A 498 5.09 -35.63 30.91
N PHE A 499 6.39 -35.35 30.72
CA PHE A 499 7.43 -36.35 30.90
C PHE A 499 7.75 -36.65 32.37
N LYS A 500 7.65 -35.67 33.28
CA LYS A 500 7.79 -35.92 34.73
C LYS A 500 6.71 -36.86 35.25
N MET A 501 5.43 -36.60 34.94
CA MET A 501 4.32 -37.49 35.34
C MET A 501 4.41 -38.88 34.70
N SER A 502 5.05 -38.99 33.52
CA SER A 502 5.32 -40.27 32.85
C SER A 502 6.49 -41.06 33.45
N GLY A 503 7.27 -40.46 34.35
CA GLY A 503 8.37 -41.10 35.07
C GLY A 503 7.89 -42.12 36.10
N GLU A 504 6.88 -41.77 36.89
CA GLU A 504 6.40 -42.52 38.05
C GLU A 504 5.50 -43.73 37.72
N SER A 505 5.08 -43.87 36.45
CA SER A 505 4.21 -44.97 36.04
C SER A 505 4.98 -46.31 36.00
N GLU A 506 4.74 -47.15 37.01
CA GLU A 506 5.30 -48.50 37.13
C GLU A 506 4.88 -49.44 35.99
N CYS A 507 5.77 -50.37 35.66
CA CYS A 507 5.60 -51.30 34.55
C CYS A 507 4.53 -52.38 34.85
N LEU A 508 3.31 -52.17 34.37
CA LEU A 508 2.26 -53.19 34.38
C LEU A 508 2.64 -54.39 33.50
N ASN A 509 2.98 -55.49 34.19
CA ASN A 509 3.20 -56.87 33.77
C ASN A 509 2.83 -57.21 32.30
N PRO A 510 3.80 -57.64 31.45
CA PRO A 510 3.59 -57.92 30.02
C PRO A 510 2.85 -59.24 29.71
N SER A 511 2.20 -59.87 30.69
CA SER A 511 1.52 -61.17 30.53
C SER A 511 0.18 -61.10 29.77
N THR A 512 -0.39 -59.92 29.56
CA THR A 512 -1.68 -59.74 28.86
C THR A 512 -1.49 -59.37 27.39
N GLN A 513 -1.85 -60.28 26.48
CA GLN A 513 -1.94 -60.03 25.04
C GLN A 513 -3.16 -59.17 24.66
N SER A 514 -3.30 -57.97 25.26
CA SER A 514 -4.26 -56.96 24.83
C SER A 514 -3.87 -55.56 25.31
N ARG A 515 -3.67 -54.64 24.37
CA ARG A 515 -3.58 -53.18 24.56
C ARG A 515 -2.49 -52.66 25.53
N VAL A 516 -1.24 -52.67 25.08
CA VAL A 516 -0.22 -51.69 25.54
C VAL A 516 0.25 -50.83 24.36
N SER A 517 -0.64 -49.92 23.94
CA SER A 517 -0.22 -48.58 23.52
C SER A 517 -1.26 -47.58 24.01
N LYS A 518 -0.77 -46.62 24.81
CA LYS A 518 -1.51 -45.43 25.26
C LYS A 518 -0.63 -44.18 25.12
N PHE A 519 0.23 -44.17 24.11
CA PHE A 519 0.73 -42.92 23.56
C PHE A 519 -0.37 -42.34 22.65
N TYR A 520 -0.61 -41.02 22.77
CA TYR A 520 -1.77 -40.28 22.27
C TYR A 520 -3.14 -40.62 22.90
N PRO A 521 -3.76 -39.66 23.62
CA PRO A 521 -5.21 -39.59 23.73
C PRO A 521 -5.78 -39.13 22.38
N ILE A 522 -6.56 -39.98 21.70
CA ILE A 522 -7.40 -39.52 20.58
C ILE A 522 -8.57 -38.73 21.18
N PRO A 523 -8.84 -37.48 20.75
CA PRO A 523 -10.02 -36.76 21.18
C PRO A 523 -11.29 -37.49 20.72
N ASN A 524 -12.14 -37.90 21.68
CA ASN A 524 -13.47 -38.41 21.37
C ASN A 524 -14.32 -37.26 20.80
N LEU A 525 -14.41 -37.17 19.49
CA LEU A 525 -15.43 -36.38 18.80
C LEU A 525 -16.80 -37.01 19.06
N TYR A 526 -17.42 -36.59 20.16
CA TYR A 526 -18.83 -36.88 20.40
C TYR A 526 -19.67 -36.15 19.36
N ASN A 527 -20.45 -36.93 18.61
CA ASN A 527 -21.32 -36.44 17.57
C ASN A 527 -22.59 -35.84 18.21
N SER A 528 -22.51 -34.57 18.62
CA SER A 528 -23.67 -33.78 19.07
C SER A 528 -24.32 -33.12 17.86
N GLY A 529 -25.21 -33.85 17.19
CA GLY A 529 -26.05 -33.29 16.14
C GLY A 529 -27.32 -32.68 16.71
N LEU A 530 -27.40 -31.34 16.72
CA LEU A 530 -28.61 -30.51 16.62
C LEU A 530 -28.23 -29.07 16.27
#